data_AF-A0A928X498-F1
#
_entry.id   AF-A0A928X498-F1
#
_cell.length_a   1.000
_cell.length_b   1.000
_cell.length_c   1.000
_cell.angle_alpha   90.00
_cell.angle_beta   90.00
_cell.angle_gamma   90.00
#
_symmetry.space_group_name_H-M   'P 1'
#
loop_
_entity.id
_entity.type
_entity.pdbx_description
1 polymer ?
#
loop_
_entity_poly.entity_id
_entity_poly.type
_entity_poly.pdbx_seq_one_letter_code
_entity_poly.pdbx_strand_id
1 'polypeptide(L)' 'MLDPALLRAARHIYRTYYEVHPEVIERPIGVAIGRLTRRGKLIFGPKPVLLPHESFIPLTQLEPGLH' A
#
# COMPACT_ATOMS: atom_id res chain seq x y z
N MET A 1 16.51 -0.87 -4.65
CA MET A 1 16.13 -0.77 -3.22
C MET A 1 14.95 0.18 -3.10
N LEU A 2 13.93 -0.21 -2.35
CA LEU A 2 12.77 0.64 -2.08
C LEU A 2 13.10 1.59 -0.93
N ASP A 3 12.75 2.87 -1.06
CA ASP A 3 13.01 3.88 -0.03
C ASP A 3 12.29 3.48 1.28
N PRO A 4 13.01 3.33 2.42
CA PRO A 4 12.41 3.01 3.71
C PRO A 4 11.32 4.00 4.15
N ALA A 5 11.36 5.25 3.68
CA ALA A 5 10.31 6.23 3.94
C ALA A 5 9.02 5.92 3.16
N LEU A 6 9.14 5.43 1.93
CA LEU A 6 7.97 5.02 1.13
C LEU A 6 7.31 3.77 1.71
N LEU A 7 8.11 2.80 2.15
CA LEU A 7 7.58 1.59 2.77
C LEU A 7 6.80 1.91 4.05
N ARG A 8 7.34 2.81 4.89
CA ARG A 8 6.65 3.27 6.12
C ARG A 8 5.34 3.98 5.81
N ALA A 9 5.33 4.87 4.82
CA ALA A 9 4.12 5.58 4.44
C ALA A 9 3.06 4.65 3.83
N ALA A 10 3.46 3.69 2.99
CA ALA A 10 2.55 2.68 2.44
C ALA A 10 1.96 1.80 3.55
N ARG A 11 2.77 1.42 4.55
CA ARG A 11 2.29 0.64 5.71
C ARG A 11 1.34 1.44 6.60
N HIS A 12 1.54 2.75 6.72
CA HIS A 12 0.60 3.63 7.41
C HIS A 12 -0.76 3.62 6.70
N ILE A 13 -0.79 3.85 5.39
CA ILE A 13 -2.02 3.83 4.58
C ILE A 13 -2.76 2.48 4.74
N TYR A 14 -2.01 1.37 4.66
CA TYR A 14 -2.55 0.04 4.85
C TYR A 14 -3.18 -0.15 6.23
N ARG A 15 -2.47 0.21 7.30
CA ARG A 15 -2.98 0.08 8.67
C ARG A 15 -4.21 0.94 8.92
N THR A 16 -4.19 2.19 8.49
CA THR A 16 -5.33 3.11 8.66
C THR A 16 -6.59 2.53 8.05
N TYR A 17 -6.50 1.86 6.90
CA TYR A 17 -7.66 1.21 6.29
C TYR A 17 -8.26 0.09 7.15
N TYR A 18 -7.44 -0.76 7.76
CA TYR A 18 -7.93 -1.78 8.68
C TYR A 18 -8.45 -1.20 9.99
N GLU A 19 -7.85 -0.10 10.48
CA GLU A 19 -8.26 0.58 11.70
C GLU A 19 -9.63 1.28 11.54
N VAL A 20 -9.91 1.86 10.37
CA VAL A 20 -11.18 2.56 10.10
C VAL A 20 -12.28 1.67 9.53
N HIS A 21 -11.94 0.50 9.01
CA HIS A 21 -12.88 -0.50 8.49
C HIS A 21 -12.67 -1.84 9.21
N PRO A 22 -13.11 -2.00 10.46
CA PRO A 22 -12.91 -3.26 11.21
C PRO A 22 -13.63 -4.47 10.56
N GLU A 23 -14.64 -4.21 9.75
CA GLU A 23 -15.44 -5.18 9.00
C GLU A 23 -14.95 -5.38 7.55
N VAL A 24 -13.62 -5.39 7.35
CA VAL A 24 -12.98 -5.50 6.02
C VAL A 24 -13.56 -6.66 5.21
N ILE A 25 -14.26 -6.32 4.12
CA ILE A 25 -14.84 -7.28 3.18
C ILE A 25 -13.82 -7.69 2.10
N GLU A 26 -12.88 -6.80 1.75
CA GLU A 26 -11.93 -7.03 0.66
C GLU A 26 -10.49 -6.69 1.06
N ARG A 27 -9.59 -7.65 0.83
CA ARG A 27 -8.15 -7.50 1.08
C ARG A 27 -7.51 -6.79 -0.12
N PRO A 28 -6.86 -5.62 0.08
CA PRO A 28 -6.12 -4.96 -0.99
C PRO A 28 -4.97 -5.86 -1.46
N ILE A 29 -4.55 -5.78 -2.71
CA ILE A 29 -3.35 -6.48 -3.21
C ILE A 29 -2.05 -5.70 -2.88
N GLY A 30 -2.17 -4.41 -2.56
CA GLY A 30 -1.06 -3.55 -2.21
C GLY A 30 -1.43 -2.07 -2.18
N VAL A 31 -0.42 -1.21 -2.08
CA VAL A 31 -0.58 0.25 -2.01
C VAL A 31 0.21 0.90 -3.14
N ALA A 32 -0.45 1.73 -3.95
CA ALA A 32 0.24 2.64 -4.87
C ALA A 32 0.56 3.93 -4.12
N ILE A 33 1.83 4.30 -4.03
CA ILE A 33 2.29 5.50 -3.30
C ILE A 33 3.13 6.40 -4.18
N GLY A 34 2.81 7.69 -4.18
CA GLY A 34 3.59 8.74 -4.85
C GLY A 34 4.95 8.91 -4.18
N ARG A 35 6.03 8.79 -4.96
CA ARG A 35 7.42 8.94 -4.49
C ARG A 35 7.71 10.32 -3.89
N LEU A 36 7.05 11.36 -4.41
CA LEU A 36 7.26 12.75 -4.02
C LEU A 36 6.33 13.18 -2.87
N THR A 37 5.04 12.85 -2.98
CA THR A 37 4.00 13.32 -2.05
C THR A 37 3.82 12.39 -0.85
N ARG A 38 4.32 11.15 -0.92
CA ARG A 38 4.07 10.06 0.02
C ARG A 38 2.57 9.77 0.24
N ARG A 39 1.72 10.31 -0.63
CA ARG A 39 0.29 10.01 -0.67
C ARG A 39 0.08 8.80 -1.54
N GLY A 40 -0.85 7.95 -1.16
CA GLY A 40 -1.12 6.73 -1.88
C GLY A 40 -2.55 6.28 -1.71
N LYS A 41 -2.87 5.22 -2.45
CA LYS A 41 -4.17 4.58 -2.47
C LYS A 41 -3.99 3.07 -2.40
N LEU A 42 -4.99 2.42 -1.83
CA LEU A 42 -5.07 0.97 -1.84
C LEU A 42 -5.47 0.50 -3.23
N ILE A 43 -4.83 -0.57 -3.66
CA ILE A 43 -5.16 -1.26 -4.90
C ILE A 43 -5.80 -2.58 -4.52
N PHE A 44 -7.02 -2.81 -5.02
CA PHE A 44 -7.76 -4.07 -4.84
C PHE A 44 -7.77 -4.90 -6.13
N GLY A 45 -7.77 -4.24 -7.30
CA GLY A 45 -7.82 -4.92 -8.59
C GLY A 45 -6.47 -5.53 -9.02
N PRO A 46 -6.48 -6.61 -9.83
CA PRO A 46 -5.29 -7.36 -10.22
C PRO A 46 -4.31 -6.60 -11.13
N LYS A 47 -4.77 -5.52 -11.77
CA LYS A 47 -3.95 -4.64 -12.61
C LYS A 47 -3.88 -3.24 -11.98
N PRO A 48 -2.87 -2.95 -11.13
CA PRO A 48 -2.65 -1.60 -10.63
C PRO A 48 -2.35 -0.64 -11.79
N VAL A 49 -3.12 0.43 -11.91
CA VAL A 49 -2.77 1.57 -12.77
C VAL A 49 -1.95 2.55 -11.94
N LEU A 50 -0.66 2.65 -12.26
CA LEU A 50 0.29 3.52 -11.58
C LEU A 50 0.54 4.77 -12.40
N LEU A 51 0.58 5.91 -11.73
CA LEU A 51 1.05 7.15 -12.33
C LEU A 51 2.60 7.16 -12.42
N PRO A 52 3.20 8.01 -13.28
CA PRO A 52 4.65 8.03 -13.52
C PRO A 52 5.53 8.22 -12.26
N HIS A 53 4.98 8.85 -11.22
CA HIS A 53 5.67 9.08 -9.95
C HIS A 53 5.20 8.17 -8.82
N GLU A 54 4.31 7.22 -9.09
CA GLU A 54 3.87 6.24 -8.11
C GLU A 54 4.76 5.00 -8.12
N SER A 55 4.87 4.38 -6.95
CA SER A 55 5.48 3.07 -6.76
C SER A 55 4.43 2.17 -6.15
N PHE A 56 4.30 0.96 -6.69
CA PHE A 56 3.43 -0.05 -6.11
C PHE A 56 4.20 -0.85 -5.05
N ILE A 57 3.64 -0.89 -3.85
CA ILE A 57 4.14 -1.68 -2.73
C ILE A 57 3.18 -2.87 -2.54
N PRO A 58 3.60 -4.09 -2.89
CA PRO A 58 2.76 -5.26 -2.70
C PRO A 58 2.60 -5.57 -1.21
N LEU A 59 1.47 -6.19 -0.87
CA LEU A 59 1.14 -6.61 0.49
C LEU A 59 2.23 -7.41 1.19
N THR A 60 2.91 -8.29 0.44
CA THR A 60 4.02 -9.13 0.93
C THR A 60 5.15 -8.33 1.56
N GLN A 61 5.33 -7.06 1.16
CA GLN A 61 6.32 -6.15 1.76
C GLN A 61 5.76 -5.34 2.94
N LEU A 62 4.44 -5.18 3.02
CA LEU A 62 3.77 -4.47 4.10
C LEU A 62 3.62 -5.36 5.35
N GLU A 63 3.45 -6.67 5.13
CA GLU A 63 3.30 -7.70 6.17
C GLU A 63 4.38 -8.78 6.06
N PRO A 64 5.67 -8.48 6.33
CA PRO A 64 6.78 -9.41 6.10
C PRO A 64 6.85 -10.60 7.10
N GLY A 65 5.73 -11.05 7.65
CA GLY A 65 5.66 -12.16 8.63
C GLY A 65 4.36 -12.94 8.62
N LEU A 66 3.49 -12.74 7.63
CA LEU A 66 2.30 -13.57 7.42
C LEU A 66 2.67 -14.65 6.39
N HIS A 67 3.28 -15.74 6.85
CA HIS A 67 3.69 -16.88 6.04
C HIS A 67 3.21 -18.19 6.67
#